data_AF-A0A535B4P8-F1
#
_entry.id   AF-A0A535B4P8-F1
#
_cell.length_a   1.000
_cell.length_b   1.000
_cell.length_c   1.000
_cell.angle_alpha   90.00
_cell.angle_beta   90.00
_cell.angle_gamma   90.00
#
_symmetry.space_group_name_H-M   'P 1'
#
loop_
_entity.id
_entity.type
_entity.pdbx_description
1 polymer ?
#
loop_
_entity_poly.entity_id
_entity_poly.type
_entity_poly.pdbx_seq_one_letter_code
_entity_poly.pdbx_strand_id
1 'polypeptide(L)'
;MRRRRRCCRTPSTRRASTKRSLLWDWEAPKVPTTSCRRAPATWPLSLLEQEGYRAGIIAGVPSDATVAHKTGSYSDATHDVALVWGPKGPYIIAVLTDRSYEWDAIREVSRAVWDYFAA
;
A
#
# COMPACT_ATOMS: atom_id res chain seq x y z
N MET A 1 11.31 15.65 -43.73
CA MET A 1 12.43 14.79 -43.28
C MET A 1 12.12 14.20 -41.89
N ARG A 2 11.76 12.91 -41.79
CA ARG A 2 11.53 12.21 -40.52
C ARG A 2 12.88 11.72 -39.96
N ARG A 3 13.33 12.27 -38.83
CA ARG A 3 14.53 11.78 -38.13
C ARG A 3 14.23 10.39 -37.55
N ARG A 4 14.80 9.35 -38.15
CA ARG A 4 14.74 7.97 -37.66
C ARG A 4 15.41 7.92 -36.28
N ARG A 5 14.63 7.63 -35.23
CA ARG A 5 15.16 7.31 -33.90
C ARG A 5 15.91 5.98 -34.02
N ARG A 6 17.20 5.98 -33.68
CA ARG A 6 18.03 4.77 -33.65
C ARG A 6 17.46 3.83 -32.59
N CYS A 7 16.80 2.75 -33.00
CA CYS A 7 16.51 1.63 -32.10
C CYS A 7 17.84 1.03 -31.65
N CYS A 8 18.03 1.00 -30.33
CA CYS A 8 19.21 0.49 -29.67
C CYS A 8 19.43 -0.99 -30.03
N ARG A 9 20.70 -1.36 -30.23
CA ARG A 9 21.15 -2.75 -30.45
C ARG A 9 20.88 -3.58 -29.20
N THR A 10 20.38 -4.80 -29.40
CA THR A 10 20.20 -5.83 -28.37
C THR A 10 21.55 -6.43 -27.95
N PRO A 11 21.84 -6.63 -26.65
CA PRO A 11 22.83 -7.60 -26.23
C PRO A 11 22.21 -9.00 -26.20
N SER A 12 22.88 -9.98 -26.78
CA SER A 12 22.54 -11.39 -26.60
C SER A 12 23.07 -11.87 -25.25
N THR A 13 22.22 -12.45 -24.40
CA THR A 13 22.69 -13.21 -23.24
C THR A 13 22.24 -14.67 -23.34
N ARG A 14 23.24 -15.55 -23.47
CA ARG A 14 23.10 -17.01 -23.35
C ARG A 14 23.18 -17.40 -21.86
N ARG A 15 22.17 -18.18 -21.45
CA ARG A 15 22.07 -19.24 -20.41
C ARG A 15 22.85 -19.10 -19.09
N ALA A 16 22.13 -19.38 -18.00
CA ALA A 16 22.39 -20.58 -17.18
C ALA A 16 21.09 -20.96 -16.44
N SER A 17 20.66 -22.22 -16.57
CA SER A 17 19.56 -22.77 -15.77
C SER A 17 20.15 -23.40 -14.52
N THR A 18 19.69 -23.01 -13.35
CA THR A 18 19.93 -23.77 -12.12
C THR A 18 18.59 -23.93 -11.45
N LYS A 19 18.09 -25.17 -11.42
CA LYS A 19 16.89 -25.53 -10.66
C LYS A 19 17.17 -25.26 -9.18
N ARG A 20 16.34 -24.45 -8.52
CA ARG A 20 16.27 -24.41 -7.06
C ARG A 20 14.80 -24.46 -6.64
N SER A 21 14.58 -25.28 -5.62
CA SER A 21 13.32 -25.85 -5.16
C SER A 21 12.38 -24.81 -4.56
N LEU A 22 11.08 -25.04 -4.75
CA LEU A 22 9.93 -24.21 -4.37
C LEU A 22 9.83 -24.00 -2.84
N LEU A 23 9.90 -22.74 -2.40
CA LEU A 23 9.38 -22.28 -1.11
C LEU A 23 9.17 -20.75 -1.19
N TRP A 24 7.92 -20.30 -1.28
CA TRP A 24 7.41 -18.94 -1.04
C TRP A 24 8.36 -17.73 -1.22
N ASP A 25 9.01 -17.62 -2.36
CA ASP A 25 9.70 -16.39 -2.78
C ASP A 25 8.65 -15.36 -3.25
N TRP A 26 8.28 -14.43 -2.38
CA TRP A 26 7.63 -13.15 -2.75
C TRP A 26 8.63 -12.26 -3.52
N GLU A 27 9.27 -12.78 -4.57
CA GLU A 27 9.98 -11.90 -5.49
C GLU A 27 8.93 -11.01 -6.17
N ALA A 28 8.78 -9.79 -5.66
CA ALA A 28 8.19 -8.67 -6.38
C ALA A 28 8.69 -8.75 -7.83
N PRO A 29 7.81 -8.65 -8.84
CA PRO A 29 8.18 -8.93 -10.21
C PRO A 29 9.47 -8.19 -10.54
N LYS A 30 10.53 -8.90 -10.94
CA LYS A 30 11.75 -8.31 -11.51
C LYS A 30 11.35 -7.65 -12.82
N VAL A 31 10.80 -6.45 -12.70
CA VAL A 31 10.27 -5.73 -13.84
C VAL A 31 11.45 -5.43 -14.78
N PRO A 32 11.32 -5.72 -16.08
CA PRO A 32 12.28 -5.24 -17.07
C PRO A 32 12.48 -3.71 -16.93
N THR A 33 13.71 -3.29 -16.67
CA THR A 33 14.08 -1.87 -16.46
C THR A 33 14.19 -1.06 -17.76
N THR A 34 13.81 -1.63 -18.91
CA THR A 34 14.13 -1.04 -20.23
C THR A 34 12.88 -0.78 -21.07
N SER A 35 11.89 -0.13 -20.49
CA SER A 35 10.81 0.52 -21.24
C SER A 35 10.19 1.57 -20.34
N CYS A 36 10.23 2.83 -20.77
CA CYS A 36 9.73 4.04 -20.11
C CYS A 36 8.64 3.75 -19.04
N ARG A 37 9.04 3.53 -17.78
CA ARG A 37 8.08 3.53 -16.68
C ARG A 37 7.67 4.97 -16.47
N ARG A 38 6.38 5.27 -16.61
CA ARG A 38 5.83 6.41 -15.88
C ARG A 38 6.13 6.14 -14.41
N ALA A 39 6.70 7.12 -13.74
CA ALA A 39 6.72 7.12 -12.28
C ALA A 39 5.30 6.79 -11.80
N PRO A 40 5.13 5.93 -10.77
CA PRO A 40 3.81 5.66 -10.22
C PRO A 40 3.16 7.00 -9.89
N ALA A 41 1.97 7.23 -10.45
CA ALA A 41 1.26 8.47 -10.23
C ALA A 41 0.79 8.43 -8.76
N THR A 42 1.45 9.19 -7.89
CA THR A 42 1.20 9.21 -6.45
C THR A 42 -0.05 9.98 -6.05
N TRP A 43 -0.64 10.72 -7.00
CA TRP A 43 -1.80 11.57 -6.75
C TRP A 43 -3.01 10.87 -6.07
N PRO A 44 -3.32 9.57 -6.29
CA PRO A 44 -4.43 8.94 -5.59
C PRO A 44 -4.12 8.73 -4.10
N LEU A 45 -2.86 8.44 -3.75
CA LEU A 45 -2.44 8.28 -2.36
C LEU A 45 -2.47 9.63 -1.64
N SER A 46 -2.02 10.70 -2.30
CA SER A 46 -2.06 12.04 -1.73
C SER A 46 -3.46 12.51 -1.38
N LEU A 47 -4.50 12.06 -2.11
CA LEU A 47 -5.88 12.35 -1.78
C LEU A 47 -6.37 11.60 -0.53
N LEU A 48 -5.94 10.35 -0.35
CA LEU A 48 -6.29 9.53 0.80
C LEU A 48 -5.56 9.96 2.08
N GLU A 49 -4.37 10.56 1.96
CA GLU A 49 -3.64 11.16 3.08
C GLU A 49 -4.31 12.45 3.61
N GLN A 50 -5.07 13.13 2.73
CA GLN A 50 -5.75 14.40 3.02
C GLN A 50 -7.19 14.22 3.52
N GLU A 51 -7.63 12.99 3.77
CA GLU A 51 -8.99 12.72 4.22
C GLU A 51 -9.26 13.39 5.60
N GLY A 52 -10.42 14.05 5.71
CA GLY A 52 -10.74 14.93 6.84
C GLY A 52 -11.32 14.22 8.07
N TYR A 53 -11.86 13.01 7.92
CA TYR A 53 -12.45 12.22 9.00
C TYR A 53 -11.39 11.40 9.70
N ARG A 54 -10.76 11.99 10.72
CA ARG A 54 -9.62 11.38 11.44
C ARG A 54 -10.03 10.47 12.60
N ALA A 55 -11.32 10.11 12.67
CA ALA A 55 -11.91 9.39 13.79
C ALA A 55 -11.66 7.87 13.75
N GLY A 56 -11.25 7.26 12.63
CA GLY A 56 -11.07 5.82 12.53
C GLY A 56 -9.63 5.36 12.81
N ILE A 57 -9.05 4.64 11.85
CA ILE A 57 -7.72 4.02 11.91
C ILE A 57 -6.64 5.05 12.27
N ILE A 58 -6.71 6.26 11.70
CA ILE A 58 -5.74 7.32 11.99
C ILE A 58 -5.63 7.62 13.49
N ALA A 59 -6.73 7.60 14.24
CA ALA A 59 -6.71 7.89 15.68
C ALA A 59 -6.16 6.73 16.53
N GLY A 60 -5.94 5.55 15.92
CA GLY A 60 -5.33 4.40 16.58
C GLY A 60 -3.80 4.34 16.45
N VAL A 61 -3.17 5.20 15.64
CA VAL A 61 -1.72 5.22 15.42
C VAL A 61 -1.09 6.52 15.95
N PRO A 62 0.25 6.58 16.15
CA PRO A 62 0.94 7.81 16.52
C PRO A 62 0.68 8.95 15.52
N SER A 63 0.68 10.20 16.00
CA SER A 63 0.33 11.37 15.18
C SER A 63 1.30 11.68 14.03
N ASP A 64 2.53 11.17 14.12
CA ASP A 64 3.58 11.28 13.10
C ASP A 64 3.56 10.12 12.08
N ALA A 65 2.72 9.11 12.28
CA ALA A 65 2.56 8.03 11.32
C ALA A 65 1.92 8.54 10.02
N THR A 66 2.50 8.17 8.88
CA THR A 66 1.89 8.43 7.58
C THR A 66 0.79 7.40 7.34
N VAL A 67 -0.42 7.89 7.01
CA VAL A 67 -1.60 7.04 6.77
C VAL A 67 -2.39 7.59 5.59
N ALA A 68 -2.64 6.73 4.62
CA ALA A 68 -3.57 6.97 3.53
C ALA A 68 -4.81 6.10 3.76
N HIS A 69 -5.99 6.69 3.97
CA HIS A 69 -7.17 5.93 4.35
C HIS A 69 -8.47 6.40 3.68
N LYS A 70 -9.49 5.55 3.78
CA LYS A 70 -10.84 5.84 3.31
C LYS A 70 -11.87 5.33 4.30
N THR A 71 -12.65 6.27 4.82
CA THR A 71 -13.84 6.00 5.63
C THR A 71 -15.05 5.65 4.77
N GLY A 72 -15.96 4.84 5.31
CA GLY A 72 -17.26 4.55 4.72
C GLY A 72 -18.29 4.29 5.82
N SER A 73 -19.46 4.92 5.70
CA SER A 73 -20.59 4.66 6.59
C SER A 73 -21.82 4.43 5.74
N TYR A 74 -22.56 3.36 6.02
CA TYR A 74 -23.80 3.05 5.30
C TYR A 74 -24.79 2.35 6.22
N SER A 75 -26.00 2.93 6.36
CA SER A 75 -27.04 2.48 7.30
C SER A 75 -26.44 2.28 8.70
N ASP A 76 -26.31 1.03 9.11
CA ASP A 76 -25.86 0.61 10.42
C ASP A 76 -24.40 0.14 10.39
N ALA A 77 -23.60 0.47 9.37
CA ALA A 77 -22.23 -0.01 9.26
C ALA A 77 -21.22 1.14 9.26
N THR A 78 -20.09 0.92 9.94
CA THR A 78 -18.97 1.86 9.99
C THR A 78 -17.69 1.16 9.55
N HIS A 79 -16.99 1.74 8.56
CA HIS A 79 -15.84 1.13 7.92
C HIS A 79 -14.71 2.14 7.80
N ASP A 80 -13.49 1.64 7.92
CA ASP A 80 -12.29 2.38 7.57
C ASP A 80 -11.24 1.41 7.01
N VAL A 81 -10.58 1.82 5.93
CA VAL A 81 -9.53 1.03 5.28
C VAL A 81 -8.33 1.92 5.05
N ALA A 82 -7.15 1.46 5.45
CA ALA A 82 -5.93 2.27 5.40
C ALA A 82 -4.72 1.49 4.90
N LEU A 83 -3.84 2.21 4.19
CA LEU A 83 -2.44 1.92 4.04
C LEU A 83 -1.68 2.73 5.10
N VAL A 84 -0.99 2.04 6.00
CA VAL A 84 -0.21 2.63 7.09
C VAL A 84 1.26 2.37 6.87
N TRP A 85 2.09 3.40 6.96
CA TRP A 85 3.55 3.25 6.95
C TRP A 85 4.03 3.00 8.38
N GLY A 86 4.06 1.72 8.77
CA GLY A 86 4.46 1.26 10.10
C GLY A 86 5.97 1.15 10.31
N PRO A 87 6.42 0.92 11.56
CA PRO A 87 7.83 0.94 11.93
C PRO A 87 8.66 -0.20 11.30
N LYS A 88 8.05 -1.36 11.02
CA LYS A 88 8.69 -2.52 10.37
C LYS A 88 8.42 -2.61 8.86
N GLY A 89 7.70 -1.63 8.31
CA GLY A 89 7.27 -1.60 6.92
C GLY A 89 5.79 -1.25 6.77
N PRO A 90 5.36 -0.94 5.54
CA PRO A 90 3.97 -0.60 5.27
C PRO A 90 3.04 -1.81 5.43
N TYR A 91 1.85 -1.59 5.98
CA TYR A 91 0.80 -2.59 6.09
C TYR A 91 -0.56 -2.01 5.68
N ILE A 92 -1.47 -2.90 5.29
CA ILE A 92 -2.85 -2.56 4.96
C ILE A 92 -3.75 -3.13 6.05
N ILE A 93 -4.68 -2.32 6.52
CA ILE A 93 -5.69 -2.71 7.50
C ILE A 93 -7.07 -2.30 6.99
N ALA A 94 -8.05 -3.19 7.15
CA ALA A 94 -9.45 -2.94 6.86
C ALA A 94 -10.26 -3.33 8.09
N VAL A 95 -10.95 -2.37 8.70
CA VAL A 95 -11.83 -2.61 9.84
C VAL A 95 -13.25 -2.30 9.42
N LEU A 96 -14.12 -3.30 9.51
CA LEU A 96 -15.52 -3.21 9.13
C LEU A 96 -16.38 -3.60 10.33
N THR A 97 -17.25 -2.68 10.76
CA THR A 97 -18.24 -2.93 11.80
C THR A 97 -19.64 -2.99 11.21
N ASP A 98 -20.54 -3.68 11.90
CA ASP A 98 -21.96 -3.82 11.59
C ASP A 98 -22.86 -2.93 12.47
N ARG A 99 -22.25 -1.93 13.13
CA ARG A 99 -22.94 -0.88 13.89
C ARG A 99 -22.57 0.53 13.43
N SER A 100 -23.55 1.42 13.50
CA SER A 100 -23.38 2.83 13.15
C SER A 100 -22.53 3.54 14.20
N TYR A 101 -21.66 4.45 13.76
CA TYR A 101 -20.79 5.27 14.62
C TYR A 101 -19.80 4.49 15.51
N GLU A 102 -19.41 3.28 15.11
CA GLU A 102 -18.53 2.41 15.90
C GLU A 102 -17.02 2.74 15.74
N TRP A 103 -16.70 4.03 15.82
CA TRP A 103 -15.34 4.54 15.60
C TRP A 103 -14.36 4.09 16.68
N ASP A 104 -14.81 3.91 17.92
CA ASP A 104 -13.95 3.48 19.03
C ASP A 104 -13.42 2.05 18.81
N ALA A 105 -14.27 1.12 18.36
CA ALA A 105 -13.82 -0.23 18.02
C ALA A 105 -12.78 -0.20 16.89
N ILE A 106 -12.98 0.64 15.87
CA ILE A 106 -12.01 0.80 14.77
C ILE A 106 -10.66 1.32 15.30
N ARG A 107 -10.68 2.33 16.18
CA ARG A 107 -9.46 2.88 16.81
C ARG A 107 -8.73 1.84 17.63
N GLU A 108 -9.45 1.07 18.45
CA GLU A 108 -8.88 0.05 19.32
C GLU A 108 -8.19 -1.05 18.51
N VAL A 109 -8.85 -1.56 17.47
CA VAL A 109 -8.25 -2.54 16.55
C VAL A 109 -7.02 -1.95 15.87
N SER A 110 -7.09 -0.70 15.39
CA SER A 110 -5.94 -0.05 14.76
C SER A 110 -4.74 0.08 15.71
N ARG A 111 -4.98 0.43 16.98
CA ARG A 111 -3.93 0.53 18.01
C ARG A 111 -3.29 -0.83 18.27
N ALA A 112 -4.10 -1.86 18.47
CA ALA A 112 -3.59 -3.21 18.71
C ALA A 112 -2.72 -3.71 17.54
N VAL A 113 -3.11 -3.41 16.30
CA VAL A 113 -2.31 -3.76 15.10
C VAL A 113 -1.00 -2.97 15.05
N TRP A 114 -1.02 -1.67 15.36
CA TRP A 114 0.20 -0.86 15.44
C TRP A 114 1.17 -1.42 16.47
N ASP A 115 0.67 -1.69 17.69
CA ASP A 115 1.48 -2.21 18.79
C ASP A 115 2.13 -3.56 18.43
N TYR A 116 1.38 -4.42 17.74
CA TYR A 116 1.91 -5.70 17.23
C TYR A 116 3.08 -5.52 16.25
N PHE A 117 3.01 -4.54 15.35
CA PHE A 117 4.11 -4.26 14.41
C PHE A 117 5.24 -3.42 15.03
N ALA A 118 4.98 -2.72 16.14
CA ALA A 118 5.95 -1.89 16.84
C ALA A 118 6.82 -2.68 17.84
N ALA A 119 6.29 -3.76 18.42
CA ALA A 119 7.05 -4.72 19.24
C ALA A 119 7.93 -5.60 18.35
#